data_AF-A0A959YXC8-F1
#
_entry.id   AF-A0A959YXC8-F1
#
_cell.length_a   1.000
_cell.length_b   1.000
_cell.length_c   1.000
_cell.angle_alpha   90.00
_cell.angle_beta   90.00
_cell.angle_gamma   90.00
#
_symmetry.space_group_name_H-M   'P 1'
#
loop_
_entity.id
_entity.type
_entity.pdbx_description
1 polymer ?
#
loop_
_entity_poly.entity_id
_entity_poly.type
_entity_poly.pdbx_seq_one_letter_code
_entity_poly.pdbx_strand_id
1 'polypeptide(L)'
;MSLADRIAELEAEVAQAAAATAEEVERFRVAMLGRKGAVTALFDAFKEMSAEDKKALGRRMNELKQAAQARWEEMKAGTTRQGAAPVQQGDPTRPVATEQTGGLHPITLVRQRIVRVFERLGYTVSQGPEVEDDHHNFGALNFPPEHPARDMQDTFFVESPEGLALRTHTSSVQVRVMEHQEPPIRTISPGRVYRNEAISARAHCMFHQVEGLYVDKGVSFAELKGTLDHFAKSLFGPEVAIRLRPSYFPFTEPS
;
A
#
# COMPACT_ATOMS: atom_id res chain seq x y z
N MET A 1 41.94 -29.30 -62.02
CA MET A 1 40.76 -29.99 -61.47
C MET A 1 39.65 -29.90 -62.48
N SER A 2 38.97 -31.01 -62.76
CA SER A 2 37.79 -30.96 -63.62
C SER A 2 36.66 -30.25 -62.89
N LEU A 3 35.70 -29.67 -63.62
CA LEU A 3 34.51 -29.05 -63.01
C LEU A 3 33.71 -30.07 -62.18
N ALA A 4 33.76 -31.36 -62.58
CA ALA A 4 33.12 -32.45 -61.86
C ALA A 4 33.76 -32.72 -60.49
N ASP A 5 35.10 -32.63 -60.39
CA ASP A 5 35.81 -32.76 -59.10
C ASP A 5 35.43 -31.61 -58.17
N ARG A 6 35.32 -30.39 -58.72
CA ARG A 6 34.97 -29.21 -57.94
C ARG A 6 33.52 -29.25 -57.41
N ILE A 7 32.60 -29.83 -58.18
CA ILE A 7 31.22 -30.07 -57.73
C ILE A 7 31.21 -31.09 -56.59
N ALA A 8 31.97 -32.18 -56.69
CA ALA A 8 32.03 -33.22 -55.65
C ALA A 8 32.62 -32.69 -54.32
N GLU A 9 33.63 -31.82 -54.38
CA GLU A 9 34.17 -31.15 -53.19
C GLU A 9 33.12 -30.29 -52.49
N LEU A 10 32.37 -29.50 -53.26
CA LEU A 10 31.36 -28.61 -52.71
C LEU A 10 30.13 -29.36 -52.19
N GLU A 11 29.78 -30.49 -52.80
CA GLU A 11 28.76 -31.42 -52.27
C GLU A 11 29.18 -31.94 -50.88
N ALA A 12 30.45 -32.32 -50.70
CA ALA A 12 30.97 -32.78 -49.41
C ALA A 12 31.04 -31.65 -48.37
N GLU A 13 31.48 -30.45 -48.78
CA GLU A 13 31.58 -29.27 -47.91
C GLU A 13 30.19 -28.83 -47.41
N VAL A 14 29.17 -28.84 -48.29
CA VAL A 14 27.77 -28.56 -47.91
C VAL A 14 27.23 -29.63 -46.96
N ALA A 15 27.53 -30.92 -47.20
CA ALA A 15 27.05 -31.99 -46.32
C ALA A 15 27.67 -31.94 -44.91
N GLN A 16 28.93 -31.52 -44.80
CA GLN A 16 29.65 -31.43 -43.52
C GLN A 16 29.49 -30.09 -42.80
N ALA A 17 28.97 -29.06 -43.48
CA ALA A 17 28.82 -27.73 -42.90
C ALA A 17 27.94 -27.76 -41.65
N ALA A 18 28.44 -27.23 -40.55
CA ALA A 18 27.70 -27.03 -39.31
C ALA A 18 28.02 -25.63 -38.78
N ALA A 19 27.01 -24.99 -38.18
CA ALA A 19 27.13 -23.67 -37.59
C ALA A 19 26.43 -23.67 -36.22
N ALA A 20 27.11 -23.16 -35.21
CA ALA A 20 26.63 -23.02 -33.84
C ALA A 20 26.12 -21.60 -33.56
N THR A 21 26.53 -20.60 -34.35
CA THR A 21 26.18 -19.18 -34.13
C THR A 21 25.52 -18.54 -35.35
N ALA A 22 24.76 -17.46 -35.14
CA ALA A 22 24.11 -16.72 -36.24
C ALA A 22 25.14 -16.14 -37.22
N GLU A 23 26.31 -15.76 -36.73
CA GLU A 23 27.43 -15.30 -37.54
C GLU A 23 28.05 -16.42 -38.39
N GLU A 24 28.12 -17.65 -37.89
CA GLU A 24 28.56 -18.82 -38.66
C GLU A 24 27.56 -19.20 -39.75
N VAL A 25 26.26 -19.13 -39.45
CA VAL A 25 25.19 -19.37 -40.44
C VAL A 25 25.28 -18.36 -41.59
N GLU A 26 25.52 -17.08 -41.28
CA GLU A 26 25.65 -16.04 -42.30
C GLU A 26 26.97 -16.15 -43.09
N ARG A 27 28.08 -16.51 -42.43
CA ARG A 27 29.35 -16.80 -43.11
C ARG A 27 29.20 -17.94 -44.13
N PHE A 28 28.51 -19.02 -43.76
CA PHE A 28 28.21 -20.12 -44.69
C PHE A 28 27.37 -19.64 -45.89
N ARG A 29 26.31 -18.85 -45.64
CA ARG A 29 25.45 -18.30 -46.69
C ARG A 29 26.23 -17.47 -47.69
N VAL A 30 27.10 -16.58 -47.21
CA VAL A 30 27.92 -15.72 -48.07
C VAL A 30 28.96 -16.53 -48.86
N ALA A 31 29.63 -17.49 -48.22
CA ALA A 31 30.67 -18.31 -48.85
C ALA A 31 30.11 -19.23 -49.95
N MET A 32 28.92 -19.81 -49.74
CA MET A 32 28.33 -20.77 -50.69
C MET A 32 27.38 -20.12 -51.69
N LEU A 33 26.41 -19.36 -51.19
CA LEU A 33 25.26 -18.83 -51.95
C LEU A 33 25.38 -17.33 -52.26
N GLY A 34 26.44 -16.66 -51.80
CA GLY A 34 26.66 -15.25 -52.06
C GLY A 34 26.92 -14.94 -53.53
N ARG A 35 26.92 -13.65 -53.88
CA ARG A 35 27.15 -13.18 -55.26
C ARG A 35 28.54 -13.56 -55.80
N LYS A 36 29.53 -13.74 -54.92
CA LYS A 36 30.87 -14.29 -55.22
C LYS A 36 31.08 -15.68 -54.58
N GLY A 37 30.00 -16.36 -54.19
CA GLY A 37 30.05 -17.63 -53.50
C GLY A 37 30.45 -18.78 -54.42
N ALA A 38 30.91 -19.89 -53.84
CA ALA A 38 31.44 -21.03 -54.57
C ALA A 38 30.41 -21.63 -55.56
N VAL A 39 29.12 -21.70 -55.18
CA VAL A 39 28.06 -22.19 -56.07
C VAL A 39 27.81 -21.20 -57.21
N THR A 40 27.78 -19.90 -56.94
CA THR A 40 27.59 -18.86 -57.98
C THR A 40 28.75 -18.82 -58.97
N ALA A 41 29.99 -18.98 -58.50
CA ALA A 41 31.18 -19.06 -59.35
C ALA A 41 31.16 -20.30 -60.27
N LEU A 42 30.62 -21.43 -59.81
CA LEU A 42 30.39 -22.59 -60.67
C LEU A 42 29.40 -22.29 -61.81
N PHE A 43 28.31 -21.56 -61.52
CA PHE A 43 27.33 -21.16 -62.54
C PHE A 43 27.90 -20.20 -63.59
N ASP A 44 28.89 -19.38 -63.22
CA ASP A 44 29.57 -18.51 -64.18
C ASP A 44 30.57 -19.28 -65.05
N ALA A 45 31.36 -20.18 -64.47
CA ALA A 45 32.26 -21.07 -65.23
C ALA A 45 31.50 -22.02 -66.19
N PHE A 46 30.28 -22.42 -65.80
CA PHE A 46 29.40 -23.26 -66.63
C PHE A 46 28.93 -22.57 -67.92
N LYS A 47 28.87 -21.22 -67.97
CA LYS A 47 28.46 -20.48 -69.16
C LYS A 47 29.45 -20.62 -70.32
N GLU A 48 30.72 -20.86 -70.01
CA GLU A 48 31.83 -20.90 -70.97
C GLU A 48 32.06 -22.29 -71.61
N MET A 49 31.23 -23.30 -71.28
CA MET A 49 31.42 -24.69 -71.74
C MET A 49 30.75 -25.02 -73.10
N SER A 50 31.19 -26.11 -73.74
CA SER A 50 30.60 -26.69 -74.96
C SER A 50 29.24 -27.37 -74.70
N ALA A 51 28.42 -27.59 -75.74
CA ALA A 51 27.02 -28.00 -75.60
C ALA A 51 26.81 -29.45 -75.10
N GLU A 52 27.76 -30.37 -75.33
CA GLU A 52 27.63 -31.80 -74.97
C GLU A 52 27.78 -32.06 -73.47
N ASP A 53 28.63 -31.31 -72.75
CA ASP A 53 28.88 -31.50 -71.31
C ASP A 53 27.85 -30.80 -70.41
N LYS A 54 27.03 -29.89 -70.96
CA LYS A 54 26.11 -29.04 -70.19
C LYS A 54 24.94 -29.79 -69.55
N LYS A 55 24.49 -30.91 -70.13
CA LYS A 55 23.25 -31.58 -69.70
C LYS A 55 23.40 -32.35 -68.37
N ALA A 56 24.50 -33.07 -68.17
CA ALA A 56 24.76 -33.82 -66.94
C ALA A 56 25.24 -32.92 -65.79
N LEU A 57 26.12 -31.96 -66.09
CA LEU A 57 26.68 -31.04 -65.10
C LEU A 57 25.65 -30.01 -64.61
N GLY A 58 24.77 -29.52 -65.49
CA GLY A 58 23.73 -28.54 -65.11
C GLY A 58 22.70 -29.09 -64.12
N ARG A 59 22.34 -30.37 -64.23
CA ARG A 59 21.45 -31.02 -63.24
C ARG A 59 22.11 -31.09 -61.86
N ARG A 60 23.35 -31.57 -61.83
CA ARG A 60 24.13 -31.74 -60.60
C ARG A 60 24.40 -30.41 -59.89
N MET A 61 24.62 -29.33 -60.64
CA MET A 61 24.77 -27.98 -60.09
C MET A 61 23.49 -27.43 -59.47
N ASN A 62 22.33 -27.70 -60.06
CA ASN A 62 21.04 -27.32 -59.48
C ASN A 62 20.77 -28.10 -58.19
N GLU A 63 21.08 -29.40 -58.16
CA GLU A 63 20.98 -30.24 -56.96
C GLU A 63 21.90 -29.73 -55.84
N LEU A 64 23.16 -29.38 -56.16
CA LEU A 64 24.09 -28.74 -55.20
C LEU A 64 23.56 -27.41 -54.65
N LYS A 65 22.99 -26.55 -55.50
CA LYS A 65 22.40 -25.28 -55.06
C LYS A 65 21.23 -25.50 -54.10
N GLN A 66 20.37 -26.48 -54.39
CA GLN A 66 19.24 -26.85 -53.52
C GLN A 66 19.74 -27.43 -52.19
N ALA A 67 20.75 -28.29 -52.21
CA ALA A 67 21.36 -28.85 -51.01
C ALA A 67 21.99 -27.76 -50.11
N ALA A 68 22.71 -26.80 -50.70
CA ALA A 68 23.30 -25.68 -49.97
C ALA A 68 22.22 -24.78 -49.33
N GLN A 69 21.11 -24.54 -50.05
CA GLN A 69 19.98 -23.78 -49.52
C GLN A 69 19.30 -24.52 -48.36
N ALA A 70 19.05 -25.83 -48.52
CA ALA A 70 18.43 -26.64 -47.48
C ALA A 70 19.29 -26.69 -46.21
N ARG A 71 20.62 -26.86 -46.36
CA ARG A 71 21.54 -26.87 -45.24
C ARG A 71 21.59 -25.53 -44.50
N TRP A 72 21.57 -24.42 -45.24
CA TRP A 72 21.51 -23.09 -44.65
C TRP A 72 20.24 -22.88 -43.81
N GLU A 73 19.08 -23.25 -44.32
CA GLU A 73 17.80 -23.14 -43.58
C GLU A 73 17.80 -24.04 -42.33
N GLU A 74 18.37 -25.25 -42.41
CA GLU A 74 18.52 -26.15 -41.26
C GLU A 74 19.39 -25.52 -40.16
N MET A 75 20.56 -24.98 -40.54
CA MET A 75 21.45 -24.32 -39.58
C MET A 75 20.81 -23.07 -38.97
N LYS A 76 20.11 -22.26 -39.77
CA LYS A 76 19.37 -21.07 -39.31
C LYS A 76 18.30 -21.43 -38.28
N ALA A 77 17.52 -22.48 -38.53
CA ALA A 77 16.48 -22.95 -37.61
C ALA A 77 17.07 -23.48 -36.29
N GLY A 78 18.25 -24.10 -36.34
CA GLY A 78 18.97 -24.58 -35.16
C GLY A 78 19.44 -23.46 -34.22
N THR A 79 19.99 -22.37 -34.78
CA THR A 79 20.53 -21.25 -33.97
C THR A 79 19.43 -20.41 -33.32
N THR A 80 18.27 -20.21 -33.97
CA THR A 80 17.16 -19.44 -33.38
C THR A 80 16.59 -20.09 -32.11
N ARG A 81 16.68 -21.42 -31.99
CA ARG A 81 16.19 -22.15 -30.80
C ARG A 81 17.11 -22.03 -29.59
N GLN A 82 18.39 -21.71 -29.77
CA GLN A 82 19.36 -21.64 -28.67
C GLN A 82 19.52 -20.23 -28.06
N GLY A 83 19.03 -19.18 -28.74
CA GLY A 83 19.15 -17.79 -28.28
C GLY A 83 18.21 -17.38 -27.15
N ALA A 84 17.18 -18.19 -26.85
CA ALA A 84 16.33 -17.98 -25.68
C ALA A 84 16.90 -18.82 -24.53
N ALA A 85 17.87 -18.26 -23.80
CA ALA A 85 18.19 -18.77 -22.48
C ALA A 85 16.86 -18.87 -21.69
N PRO A 86 16.59 -19.96 -20.96
CA PRO A 86 15.45 -19.98 -20.05
C PRO A 86 15.64 -18.79 -19.11
N VAL A 87 14.79 -17.77 -19.24
CA VAL A 87 14.70 -16.69 -18.28
C VAL A 87 14.58 -17.40 -16.94
N GLN A 88 15.56 -17.24 -16.06
CA GLN A 88 15.43 -17.73 -14.68
C GLN A 88 14.17 -17.08 -14.14
N GLN A 89 13.07 -17.83 -14.11
CA GLN A 89 11.84 -17.41 -13.47
C GLN A 89 12.19 -17.39 -11.98
N GLY A 90 12.50 -16.19 -11.47
CA GLY A 90 12.64 -15.99 -10.04
C GLY A 90 11.36 -16.41 -9.33
N ASP A 91 11.49 -16.84 -8.07
CA ASP A 91 10.35 -17.26 -7.27
C ASP A 91 9.33 -16.11 -7.12
N PRO A 92 8.11 -16.23 -7.69
CA PRO A 92 7.10 -15.17 -7.62
C PRO A 92 6.50 -15.02 -6.23
N THR A 93 6.74 -15.97 -5.32
CA THR A 93 6.31 -15.90 -3.92
C THR A 93 7.31 -15.20 -3.02
N ARG A 94 8.49 -14.85 -3.54
CA ARG A 94 9.53 -14.19 -2.77
C ARG A 94 9.01 -12.85 -2.25
N PRO A 95 9.03 -12.62 -0.92
CA PRO A 95 8.64 -11.34 -0.36
C PRO A 95 9.46 -10.20 -0.97
N VAL A 96 8.77 -9.14 -1.37
CA VAL A 96 9.42 -7.90 -1.81
C VAL A 96 9.99 -7.21 -0.58
N ALA A 97 11.21 -6.67 -0.70
CA ALA A 97 11.74 -5.77 0.30
C ALA A 97 10.96 -4.45 0.22
N THR A 98 9.86 -4.35 0.97
CA THR A 98 9.09 -3.12 1.14
C THR A 98 9.55 -2.39 2.38
N GLU A 99 9.48 -1.06 2.36
CA GLU A 99 9.58 -0.28 3.60
C GLU A 99 8.45 -0.67 4.55
N GLN A 100 8.72 -0.65 5.85
CA GLN A 100 7.69 -0.92 6.86
C GLN A 100 6.68 0.23 6.88
N THR A 101 5.42 -0.06 6.62
CA THR A 101 4.34 0.90 6.82
C THR A 101 4.08 1.10 8.32
N GLY A 102 4.06 2.35 8.77
CA GLY A 102 3.69 2.69 10.14
C GLY A 102 2.22 2.37 10.46
N GLY A 103 1.89 2.33 11.75
CA GLY A 103 0.53 2.13 12.25
C GLY A 103 0.08 3.25 13.18
N LEU A 104 -1.21 3.50 13.24
CA LEU A 104 -1.78 4.41 14.24
C LEU A 104 -1.82 3.74 15.62
N HIS A 105 -1.60 4.53 16.67
CA HIS A 105 -1.76 4.06 18.04
C HIS A 105 -3.21 3.58 18.29
N PRO A 106 -3.44 2.50 19.05
CA PRO A 106 -4.79 1.98 19.32
C PRO A 106 -5.76 3.02 19.89
N ILE A 107 -5.29 3.91 20.78
CA ILE A 107 -6.10 5.03 21.30
C ILE A 107 -6.55 5.96 20.18
N THR A 108 -5.69 6.25 19.20
CA THR A 108 -6.04 7.08 18.04
C THR A 108 -7.12 6.41 17.20
N LEU A 109 -7.02 5.10 16.98
CA LEU A 109 -8.03 4.32 16.25
C LEU A 109 -9.38 4.35 16.97
N VAL A 110 -9.41 4.10 18.28
CA VAL A 110 -10.64 4.13 19.08
C VAL A 110 -11.24 5.54 19.12
N ARG A 111 -10.42 6.58 19.34
CA ARG A 111 -10.85 7.98 19.30
C ARG A 111 -11.51 8.32 17.96
N GLN A 112 -10.89 7.95 16.83
CA GLN A 112 -11.45 8.18 15.51
C GLN A 112 -12.77 7.44 15.31
N ARG A 113 -12.91 6.20 15.83
CA ARG A 113 -14.18 5.46 15.77
C ARG A 113 -15.28 6.16 16.56
N ILE A 114 -14.99 6.62 17.78
CA ILE A 114 -15.95 7.38 18.61
C ILE A 114 -16.38 8.66 17.88
N VAL A 115 -15.41 9.45 17.40
CA VAL A 115 -15.69 10.70 16.66
C VAL A 115 -16.60 10.44 15.46
N ARG A 116 -16.31 9.44 14.64
CA ARG A 116 -17.13 9.10 13.46
C ARG A 116 -18.58 8.73 13.80
N VAL A 117 -18.83 8.14 14.97
CA VAL A 117 -20.21 7.81 15.40
C VAL A 117 -20.98 9.10 15.68
N PHE A 118 -20.39 10.02 16.43
CA PHE A 118 -21.04 11.28 16.81
C PHE A 118 -21.12 12.28 15.65
N GLU A 119 -20.15 12.30 14.74
CA GLU A 119 -20.22 13.09 13.49
C GLU A 119 -21.48 12.74 12.67
N ARG A 120 -21.85 11.46 12.60
CA ARG A 120 -23.07 11.01 11.91
C ARG A 120 -24.36 11.46 12.61
N LEU A 121 -24.29 11.79 13.90
CA LEU A 121 -25.38 12.35 14.69
C LEU A 121 -25.40 13.90 14.64
N GLY A 122 -24.47 14.51 13.90
CA GLY A 122 -24.38 15.96 13.75
C GLY A 122 -23.63 16.67 14.87
N TYR A 123 -22.79 15.97 15.63
CA TYR A 123 -21.89 16.58 16.60
C TYR A 123 -20.63 17.09 15.91
N THR A 124 -20.14 18.25 16.35
CA THR A 124 -18.82 18.77 15.98
C THR A 124 -17.77 18.34 17.00
N VAL A 125 -16.48 18.52 16.68
CA VAL A 125 -15.38 18.24 17.60
C VAL A 125 -14.86 19.56 18.17
N SER A 126 -14.87 19.69 19.50
CA SER A 126 -14.25 20.82 20.22
C SER A 126 -12.96 20.38 20.92
N GLN A 127 -12.02 21.30 21.04
CA GLN A 127 -10.75 21.10 21.76
C GLN A 127 -10.46 22.32 22.61
N GLY A 128 -9.72 22.11 23.69
CA GLY A 128 -9.27 23.18 24.57
C GLY A 128 -7.96 22.80 25.26
N PRO A 129 -7.38 23.74 26.03
CA PRO A 129 -6.08 23.56 26.65
C PRO A 129 -6.08 22.41 27.66
N GLU A 130 -4.90 21.88 27.95
CA GLU A 130 -4.70 20.82 28.94
C GLU A 130 -4.35 21.36 30.32
N VAL A 131 -3.81 22.58 30.38
CA VAL A 131 -3.62 23.36 31.60
C VAL A 131 -4.81 24.31 31.70
N GLU A 132 -5.55 24.24 32.79
CA GLU A 132 -6.78 24.99 33.03
C GLU A 132 -6.71 25.75 34.36
N ASP A 133 -7.49 26.81 34.46
CA ASP A 133 -7.76 27.50 35.73
C ASP A 133 -8.85 26.76 36.54
N ASP A 134 -8.98 27.12 37.82
CA ASP A 134 -10.00 26.53 38.72
C ASP A 134 -11.43 26.78 38.22
N HIS A 135 -11.70 27.91 37.59
CA HIS A 135 -13.03 28.25 37.14
C HIS A 135 -13.53 27.28 36.07
N HIS A 136 -12.75 27.05 35.01
CA HIS A 136 -13.16 26.17 33.91
C HIS A 136 -13.07 24.69 34.29
N ASN A 137 -12.10 24.30 35.14
CA ASN A 137 -11.95 22.90 35.54
C ASN A 137 -12.90 22.50 36.68
N PHE A 138 -13.42 23.45 37.48
CA PHE A 138 -14.27 23.11 38.62
C PHE A 138 -15.42 24.11 38.86
N GLY A 139 -15.14 25.41 38.97
CA GLY A 139 -16.11 26.44 39.36
C GLY A 139 -17.37 26.49 38.51
N ALA A 140 -17.21 26.58 37.19
CA ALA A 140 -18.31 26.61 36.22
C ALA A 140 -19.11 25.30 36.14
N LEU A 141 -18.55 24.21 36.69
CA LEU A 141 -19.16 22.88 36.74
C LEU A 141 -19.78 22.58 38.12
N ASN A 142 -20.07 23.64 38.88
CA ASN A 142 -20.79 23.55 40.15
C ASN A 142 -20.08 22.69 41.22
N PHE A 143 -18.76 22.51 41.12
CA PHE A 143 -17.99 21.89 42.19
C PHE A 143 -17.88 22.91 43.34
N PRO A 144 -18.24 22.56 44.58
CA PRO A 144 -17.99 23.45 45.71
C PRO A 144 -16.48 23.60 45.99
N PRO A 145 -16.03 24.70 46.62
CA PRO A 145 -14.61 24.91 46.96
C PRO A 145 -13.98 23.77 47.77
N GLU A 146 -14.76 23.14 48.64
CA GLU A 146 -14.36 22.02 49.50
C GLU A 146 -14.47 20.64 48.82
N HIS A 147 -14.78 20.58 47.53
CA HIS A 147 -14.92 19.30 46.83
C HIS A 147 -13.58 18.54 46.76
N PRO A 148 -13.51 17.24 47.10
CA PRO A 148 -12.25 16.46 47.10
C PRO A 148 -11.48 16.51 45.78
N ALA A 149 -12.18 16.54 44.64
CA ALA A 149 -11.54 16.67 43.32
C ALA A 149 -10.69 17.95 43.15
N ARG A 150 -10.91 19.00 43.96
CA ARG A 150 -10.09 20.22 43.98
C ARG A 150 -8.85 20.10 44.86
N ASP A 151 -8.70 19.02 45.62
CA ASP A 151 -7.55 18.77 46.49
C ASP A 151 -6.30 18.40 45.67
N MET A 152 -5.13 18.78 46.15
CA MET A 152 -3.82 18.41 45.60
C MET A 152 -3.58 16.89 45.60
N GLN A 153 -4.32 16.14 46.43
CA GLN A 153 -4.25 14.68 46.42
C GLN A 153 -4.74 14.07 45.11
N ASP A 154 -5.73 14.68 44.44
CA ASP A 154 -6.37 14.14 43.24
C ASP A 154 -5.98 14.88 41.94
N THR A 155 -5.50 16.12 42.05
CA THR A 155 -5.22 17.00 40.90
C THR A 155 -3.76 17.45 40.84
N PHE A 156 -3.18 17.45 39.64
CA PHE A 156 -1.84 18.00 39.42
C PHE A 156 -1.89 19.51 39.24
N PHE A 157 -1.36 20.25 40.21
CA PHE A 157 -1.19 21.70 40.14
C PHE A 157 0.13 22.09 39.49
N VAL A 158 0.11 23.16 38.70
CA VAL A 158 1.29 23.77 38.08
C VAL A 158 1.74 24.91 38.97
N GLU A 159 3.03 24.89 39.34
CA GLU A 159 3.64 25.98 40.10
C GLU A 159 3.56 27.28 39.29
N SER A 160 2.59 28.12 39.64
CA SER A 160 2.25 29.36 38.94
C SER A 160 1.56 30.32 39.92
N PRO A 161 1.71 31.66 39.74
CA PRO A 161 0.99 32.64 40.57
C PRO A 161 -0.54 32.53 40.45
N GLU A 162 -1.02 31.97 39.35
CA GLU A 162 -2.42 31.84 38.96
C GLU A 162 -3.08 30.57 39.52
N GLY A 163 -2.31 29.64 40.10
CA GLY A 163 -2.85 28.40 40.67
C GLY A 163 -3.42 27.45 39.62
N LEU A 164 -2.81 27.38 38.42
CA LEU A 164 -3.27 26.54 37.33
C LEU A 164 -3.12 25.04 37.63
N ALA A 165 -3.93 24.21 36.97
CA ALA A 165 -3.89 22.76 37.11
C ALA A 165 -3.95 22.05 35.75
N LEU A 166 -3.42 20.82 35.68
CA LEU A 166 -3.71 19.93 34.56
C LEU A 166 -5.17 19.47 34.68
N ARG A 167 -5.95 19.60 33.60
CA ARG A 167 -7.37 19.29 33.62
C ARG A 167 -7.65 17.83 33.98
N THR A 168 -8.66 17.62 34.80
CA THR A 168 -9.08 16.30 35.31
C THR A 168 -10.12 15.61 34.43
N HIS A 169 -10.74 16.39 33.54
CA HIS A 169 -11.77 16.02 32.59
C HIS A 169 -11.83 17.02 31.42
N THR A 170 -12.49 16.68 30.31
CA THR A 170 -12.62 17.59 29.16
C THR A 170 -13.85 18.51 29.25
N SER A 171 -14.56 18.51 30.38
CA SER A 171 -15.67 19.41 30.68
C SER A 171 -15.30 20.90 30.59
N SER A 172 -14.03 21.26 30.83
CA SER A 172 -13.56 22.64 30.69
C SER A 172 -13.78 23.18 29.27
N VAL A 173 -13.64 22.32 28.25
CA VAL A 173 -13.90 22.65 26.85
C VAL A 173 -15.39 22.94 26.65
N GLN A 174 -16.27 22.20 27.32
CA GLN A 174 -17.72 22.39 27.22
C GLN A 174 -18.14 23.76 27.77
N VAL A 175 -17.58 24.17 28.91
CA VAL A 175 -17.79 25.51 29.49
C VAL A 175 -17.36 26.59 28.49
N ARG A 176 -16.14 26.49 27.95
CA ARG A 176 -15.63 27.45 26.97
C ARG A 176 -16.49 27.52 25.70
N VAL A 177 -17.00 26.38 25.23
CA VAL A 177 -17.93 26.37 24.09
C VAL A 177 -19.21 27.15 24.43
N MET A 178 -19.81 26.90 25.60
CA MET A 178 -21.03 27.59 26.03
C MET A 178 -20.84 29.10 26.29
N GLU A 179 -19.64 29.54 26.64
CA GLU A 179 -19.33 30.98 26.80
C GLU A 179 -19.27 31.75 25.48
N HIS A 180 -18.92 31.05 24.38
CA HIS A 180 -18.67 31.68 23.08
C HIS A 180 -19.71 31.31 22.01
N GLN A 181 -20.66 30.43 22.34
CA GLN A 181 -21.67 29.95 21.42
C GLN A 181 -23.03 29.83 22.12
N GLU A 182 -24.08 30.34 21.49
CA GLU A 182 -25.46 30.14 21.93
C GLU A 182 -26.02 28.79 21.42
N PRO A 183 -26.97 28.15 22.14
CA PRO A 183 -27.70 26.99 21.65
C PRO A 183 -28.35 27.22 20.27
N PRO A 184 -28.42 26.20 19.39
CA PRO A 184 -28.11 24.80 19.64
C PRO A 184 -26.61 24.48 19.61
N ILE A 185 -26.14 23.68 20.58
CA ILE A 185 -24.76 23.20 20.69
C ILE A 185 -24.78 21.67 20.66
N ARG A 186 -24.05 21.05 19.73
CA ARG A 186 -23.76 19.61 19.70
C ARG A 186 -22.27 19.41 19.47
N THR A 187 -21.54 19.07 20.52
CA THR A 187 -20.09 18.89 20.42
C THR A 187 -19.58 17.70 21.21
N ILE A 188 -18.48 17.12 20.76
CA ILE A 188 -17.68 16.16 21.51
C ILE A 188 -16.27 16.71 21.75
N SER A 189 -15.74 16.47 22.95
CA SER A 189 -14.44 16.98 23.40
C SER A 189 -13.49 15.82 23.72
N PRO A 190 -12.84 15.21 22.71
CA PRO A 190 -11.80 14.22 22.94
C PRO A 190 -10.50 14.88 23.40
N GLY A 191 -9.88 14.36 24.46
CA GLY A 191 -8.65 14.96 24.98
C GLY A 191 -7.93 14.12 26.01
N ARG A 192 -6.66 14.48 26.27
CA ARG A 192 -5.90 13.98 27.41
C ARG A 192 -6.39 14.63 28.70
N VAL A 193 -6.43 13.85 29.77
CA VAL A 193 -6.79 14.29 31.12
C VAL A 193 -5.82 13.66 32.11
N TYR A 194 -5.71 14.30 33.27
CA TYR A 194 -4.68 13.99 34.25
C TYR A 194 -5.29 13.80 35.64
N ARG A 195 -4.84 12.77 36.36
CA ARG A 195 -5.27 12.50 37.74
C ARG A 195 -4.09 12.05 38.57
N ASN A 196 -3.97 12.61 39.76
CA ASN A 196 -2.93 12.22 40.70
C ASN A 196 -3.33 10.91 41.40
N GLU A 197 -3.22 9.80 40.67
CA GLU A 197 -3.55 8.47 41.16
C GLU A 197 -2.35 7.52 41.05
N ALA A 198 -2.30 6.51 41.92
CA ALA A 198 -1.26 5.51 41.91
C ALA A 198 -1.31 4.68 40.61
N ILE A 199 -0.21 4.72 39.84
CA ILE A 199 -0.10 3.99 38.58
C ILE A 199 -0.17 2.49 38.83
N SER A 200 -1.05 1.81 38.10
CA SER A 200 -1.25 0.37 38.17
C SER A 200 -1.59 -0.20 36.80
N ALA A 201 -1.83 -1.51 36.72
CA ALA A 201 -2.32 -2.13 35.49
C ALA A 201 -3.71 -1.62 35.03
N ARG A 202 -4.45 -0.91 35.90
CA ARG A 202 -5.81 -0.40 35.63
C ARG A 202 -5.91 1.13 35.63
N ALA A 203 -4.87 1.83 36.09
CA ALA A 203 -4.90 3.26 36.38
C ALA A 203 -3.60 3.91 35.90
N HIS A 204 -3.70 5.08 35.30
CA HIS A 204 -2.53 5.81 34.79
C HIS A 204 -2.77 7.30 34.96
N CYS A 205 -1.74 8.02 35.41
CA CYS A 205 -1.84 9.45 35.75
C CYS A 205 -2.22 10.35 34.56
N MET A 206 -2.03 9.87 33.34
CA MET A 206 -2.52 10.48 32.09
C MET A 206 -3.32 9.44 31.30
N PHE A 207 -4.54 9.79 30.92
CA PHE A 207 -5.37 8.98 30.04
C PHE A 207 -6.23 9.87 29.12
N HIS A 208 -7.10 9.26 28.32
CA HIS A 208 -7.91 9.98 27.34
C HIS A 208 -9.39 9.85 27.68
N GLN A 209 -10.10 10.97 27.61
CA GLN A 209 -11.56 11.02 27.71
C GLN A 209 -12.15 11.57 26.42
N VAL A 210 -13.39 11.17 26.16
CA VAL A 210 -14.25 11.81 25.17
C VAL A 210 -15.54 12.13 25.90
N GLU A 211 -15.84 13.42 25.99
CA GLU A 211 -17.10 13.90 26.55
C GLU A 211 -17.98 14.49 25.46
N GLY A 212 -19.29 14.53 25.67
CA GLY A 212 -20.25 15.07 24.73
C GLY A 212 -21.21 16.03 25.41
N LEU A 213 -21.53 17.13 24.71
CA LEU A 213 -22.48 18.14 25.13
C LEU A 213 -23.55 18.30 24.04
N TYR A 214 -24.83 18.22 24.43
CA TYR A 214 -25.96 18.60 23.60
C TYR A 214 -26.89 19.55 24.36
N VAL A 215 -27.01 20.79 23.89
CA VAL A 215 -27.89 21.82 24.45
C VAL A 215 -28.78 22.36 23.36
N ASP A 216 -30.10 22.24 23.53
CA ASP A 216 -31.12 22.78 22.62
C ASP A 216 -32.48 22.84 23.33
N LYS A 217 -33.50 23.41 22.68
CA LYS A 217 -34.87 23.46 23.21
C LYS A 217 -35.53 22.08 23.14
N GLY A 218 -36.11 21.66 24.26
CA GLY A 218 -36.89 20.42 24.32
C GLY A 218 -36.06 19.13 24.40
N VAL A 219 -34.75 19.22 24.60
CA VAL A 219 -33.89 18.06 24.81
C VAL A 219 -34.29 17.32 26.08
N SER A 220 -34.41 16.00 25.98
CA SER A 220 -34.91 15.14 27.05
C SER A 220 -33.95 14.01 27.43
N PHE A 221 -34.15 13.44 28.61
CA PHE A 221 -33.40 12.25 29.05
C PHE A 221 -33.60 11.03 28.12
N ALA A 222 -34.74 10.96 27.42
CA ALA A 222 -35.00 9.93 26.44
C ALA A 222 -34.02 10.01 25.25
N GLU A 223 -33.68 11.22 24.80
CA GLU A 223 -32.69 11.44 23.73
C GLU A 223 -31.28 11.09 24.19
N LEU A 224 -30.91 11.40 25.45
CA LEU A 224 -29.63 10.98 26.01
C LEU A 224 -29.53 9.45 25.99
N LYS A 225 -30.56 8.75 26.49
CA LYS A 225 -30.60 7.28 26.47
C LYS A 225 -30.50 6.73 25.04
N GLY A 226 -31.24 7.31 24.10
CA GLY A 226 -31.21 6.89 22.68
C GLY A 226 -29.84 7.09 22.04
N THR A 227 -29.20 8.23 22.31
CA THR A 227 -27.86 8.55 21.82
C THR A 227 -26.82 7.57 22.36
N LEU A 228 -26.85 7.28 23.67
CA LEU A 228 -25.94 6.32 24.30
C LEU A 228 -26.16 4.88 23.80
N ASP A 229 -27.40 4.48 23.55
CA ASP A 229 -27.73 3.15 22.99
C ASP A 229 -27.20 3.02 21.54
N HIS A 230 -27.42 4.05 20.72
CA HIS A 230 -26.90 4.11 19.36
C HIS A 230 -25.36 4.07 19.34
N PHE A 231 -24.72 4.84 20.24
CA PHE A 231 -23.27 4.85 20.38
C PHE A 231 -22.72 3.46 20.75
N ALA A 232 -23.30 2.83 21.78
CA ALA A 232 -22.87 1.50 22.23
C ALA A 232 -22.99 0.46 21.11
N LYS A 233 -24.13 0.42 20.41
CA LYS A 233 -24.35 -0.52 19.30
C LYS A 233 -23.43 -0.25 18.11
N SER A 234 -23.16 1.01 17.81
CA SER A 234 -22.26 1.39 16.70
C SER A 234 -20.80 1.02 16.98
N LEU A 235 -20.37 1.08 18.25
CA LEU A 235 -18.99 0.80 18.63
C LEU A 235 -18.73 -0.70 18.87
N PHE A 236 -19.68 -1.38 19.53
CA PHE A 236 -19.50 -2.74 20.04
C PHE A 236 -20.35 -3.81 19.32
N GLY A 237 -21.28 -3.40 18.45
CA GLY A 237 -22.14 -4.29 17.67
C GLY A 237 -23.61 -4.25 18.09
N PRO A 238 -24.53 -4.71 17.21
CA PRO A 238 -25.97 -4.53 17.37
C PRO A 238 -26.58 -5.25 18.58
N GLU A 239 -25.93 -6.31 19.05
CA GLU A 239 -26.39 -7.15 20.17
C GLU A 239 -26.13 -6.54 21.56
N VAL A 240 -25.39 -5.43 21.64
CA VAL A 240 -25.06 -4.81 22.93
C VAL A 240 -26.28 -4.12 23.54
N ALA A 241 -26.50 -4.36 24.83
CA ALA A 241 -27.50 -3.70 25.64
C ALA A 241 -26.84 -2.76 26.67
N ILE A 242 -27.41 -1.57 26.84
CA ILE A 242 -26.98 -0.61 27.86
C ILE A 242 -27.83 -0.72 29.13
N ARG A 243 -27.22 -0.46 30.29
CA ARG A 243 -27.90 -0.34 31.58
C ARG A 243 -27.56 1.01 32.21
N LEU A 244 -28.57 1.86 32.38
CA LEU A 244 -28.43 3.14 33.09
C LEU A 244 -28.65 2.90 34.59
N ARG A 245 -27.78 3.47 35.42
CA ARG A 245 -27.89 3.43 36.89
C ARG A 245 -27.77 4.88 37.39
N PRO A 246 -28.62 5.29 38.35
CA PRO A 246 -28.48 6.61 38.97
C PRO A 246 -27.07 6.80 39.53
N SER A 247 -26.56 8.01 39.36
CA SER A 247 -25.27 8.43 39.90
C SER A 247 -25.37 9.86 40.43
N TYR A 248 -24.23 10.49 40.67
CA TYR A 248 -24.16 11.89 41.08
C TYR A 248 -22.94 12.55 40.44
N PHE A 249 -23.19 13.64 39.72
CA PHE A 249 -22.16 14.59 39.31
C PHE A 249 -22.66 16.01 39.61
N PRO A 250 -21.80 16.91 40.14
CA PRO A 250 -22.23 18.25 40.54
C PRO A 250 -22.89 19.09 39.43
N PHE A 251 -22.59 18.79 38.17
CA PHE A 251 -23.03 19.52 36.97
C PHE A 251 -24.16 18.85 36.18
N THR A 252 -24.75 17.75 36.67
CA THR A 252 -25.89 17.08 36.00
C THR A 252 -27.00 16.71 36.97
N GLU A 253 -28.25 16.97 36.57
CA GLU A 253 -29.44 16.57 37.31
C GLU A 253 -30.60 16.32 36.30
N PRO A 254 -31.11 15.07 36.17
CA PRO A 254 -30.68 13.84 36.83
C PRO A 254 -29.35 13.29 36.30
N SER A 255 -28.69 12.43 37.11
CA SER A 255 -27.41 11.75 36.80
C SER A 255 -27.56 10.22 36.75
#